data_AF-A0A418YYM0-F1
#
_entry.id   AF-A0A418YYM0-F1
#
_cell.length_a   1.000
_cell.length_b   1.000
_cell.length_c   1.000
_cell.angle_alpha   90.00
_cell.angle_beta   90.00
_cell.angle_gamma   90.00
#
_symmetry.space_group_name_H-M   'P 1'
#
loop_
_entity.id
_entity.type
_entity.pdbx_description
1 polymer ?
#
loop_
_entity_poly.entity_id
_entity_poly.type
_entity_poly.pdbx_seq_one_letter_code
_entity_poly.pdbx_strand_id
1 'polypeptide(L)'
;MTIAVRFPDGSVRNIPAQLKEIPNPASPDGQPGFERVPLNCDPVWRFQRVGDDWYATPRSGSLSLLKPILPEWWRTVRHMNMDDGTPRARKQRQSQGRGPIDTAA
;
A
#
# COMPACT_ATOMS: atom_id res chain seq x y z
N MET A 1 3.90 18.35 9.86
CA MET A 1 3.11 18.73 11.05
C MET A 1 3.11 17.57 12.03
N THR A 2 3.44 17.81 13.29
CA THR A 2 3.63 16.74 14.29
C THR A 2 2.90 17.02 15.59
N ILE A 3 2.74 15.98 16.41
CA ILE A 3 2.16 16.06 17.75
C ILE A 3 3.01 15.26 18.75
N ALA A 4 3.11 15.76 19.98
CA ALA A 4 3.81 15.09 21.06
C ALA A 4 2.98 13.93 21.62
N VAL A 5 3.60 12.77 21.78
CA VAL A 5 2.97 11.56 22.30
C VAL A 5 3.87 10.93 23.36
N ARG A 6 3.27 10.54 24.49
CA ARG A 6 3.92 9.79 25.58
C ARG A 6 3.93 8.30 25.28
N PHE A 7 5.11 7.68 25.35
CA PHE A 7 5.31 6.26 25.13
C PHE A 7 5.38 5.49 26.46
N PRO A 8 5.18 4.16 26.47
CA PRO A 8 5.22 3.36 27.69
C PRO A 8 6.57 3.37 28.43
N ASP A 9 7.66 3.69 27.73
CA ASP A 9 9.00 3.87 28.29
C ASP A 9 9.17 5.23 29.01
N GLY A 10 8.12 6.06 29.05
CA GLY A 10 8.14 7.41 29.60
C GLY A 10 8.67 8.48 28.64
N SER A 11 9.15 8.09 27.45
CA SER A 11 9.64 9.05 26.46
C SER A 11 8.49 9.83 25.81
N VAL A 12 8.78 11.06 25.42
CA VAL A 12 7.87 11.89 24.61
C VAL A 12 8.46 12.05 23.22
N ARG A 13 7.70 11.67 22.20
CA ARG A 13 8.17 11.74 20.81
C ARG A 13 7.19 12.50 19.94
N ASN A 14 7.73 13.25 18.97
CA ASN A 14 6.93 13.94 17.97
C ASN A 14 6.63 12.97 16.81
N ILE A 15 5.35 12.70 16.57
CA ILE A 15 4.91 11.82 15.48
C ILE A 15 4.11 12.61 14.43
N PRO A 16 3.98 12.10 13.19
CA PRO A 16 3.13 12.70 12.18
C PRO A 16 1.68 12.88 12.64
N ALA A 17 1.09 14.03 12.33
CA ALA A 17 -0.27 14.39 12.72
C ALA A 17 -1.06 15.01 11.56
N GLN A 18 -2.37 14.90 11.64
CA GLN A 18 -3.34 15.56 10.76
C GLN A 18 -4.23 16.52 11.55
N LEU A 19 -4.84 17.48 10.85
CA LEU A 19 -5.91 18.29 11.42
C LEU A 19 -7.23 17.55 11.26
N LYS A 20 -7.97 17.44 12.36
CA LYS A 20 -9.32 16.92 12.39
C LYS A 20 -10.26 18.04 12.77
N GLU A 21 -11.31 18.23 12.00
CA GLU A 21 -12.37 19.18 12.33
C GLU A 21 -13.10 18.74 13.60
N ILE A 22 -13.31 19.69 14.51
CA ILE A 22 -14.08 19.50 15.74
C ILE A 22 -15.39 20.27 15.64
N PRO A 23 -16.53 19.66 16.03
CA PRO A 23 -17.79 20.38 16.11
C PRO A 23 -17.67 21.57 17.06
N ASN A 24 -17.99 22.77 16.59
CA ASN A 24 -18.06 23.96 17.43
C ASN A 24 -19.52 24.19 17.86
N PRO A 25 -19.92 23.82 19.09
CA PRO A 25 -21.31 23.97 19.52
C PRO A 25 -21.74 25.44 19.69
N ALA A 26 -20.79 26.38 19.77
CA ALA A 26 -21.06 27.79 20.00
C ALA A 26 -21.35 28.58 18.71
N SER A 27 -21.06 28.03 17.53
CA SER A 27 -21.21 28.75 16.27
C SER A 27 -21.41 27.77 15.10
N PRO A 28 -22.66 27.32 14.84
CA PRO A 28 -22.95 26.38 13.74
C PRO A 28 -22.61 26.95 12.36
N ASP A 29 -22.65 28.27 12.19
CA ASP A 29 -22.24 28.99 10.97
C ASP A 29 -20.82 29.61 11.09
N GLY A 30 -20.10 29.31 12.17
CA GLY A 30 -18.75 29.83 12.44
C GLY A 30 -17.67 29.06 11.69
N GLN A 31 -16.43 29.57 11.73
CA GLN A 31 -15.29 28.81 11.22
C GLN A 31 -15.13 27.48 11.97
N PRO A 32 -14.88 26.37 11.26
CA PRO A 32 -14.67 25.08 11.89
C PRO A 32 -13.44 25.12 12.80
N GLY A 33 -13.60 24.58 14.01
CA GLY A 33 -12.47 24.35 14.89
C GLY A 33 -11.66 23.16 14.37
N PHE A 34 -10.34 23.16 14.57
CA PHE A 34 -9.50 22.03 14.22
C PHE A 34 -8.64 21.61 15.39
N GLU A 35 -8.54 20.31 15.61
CA GLU A 35 -7.60 19.71 16.56
C GLU A 35 -6.52 18.91 15.82
N ARG A 36 -5.34 18.81 16.42
CA ARG A 36 -4.26 17.96 15.92
C ARG A 36 -4.46 16.54 16.42
N VAL A 37 -4.48 15.58 15.51
CA VAL A 37 -4.66 14.16 15.83
C VAL A 37 -3.51 13.35 15.21
N PRO A 38 -2.90 12.41 15.94
CA PRO A 38 -1.95 11.45 15.39
C PRO A 38 -2.43 10.76 14.11
N LEU A 39 -1.53 10.58 13.16
CA LEU A 39 -1.77 9.71 12.02
C LEU A 39 -1.66 8.25 12.44
N ASN A 40 -2.61 7.42 12.04
CA ASN A 40 -2.66 6.01 12.40
C ASN A 40 -1.87 5.11 11.43
N CYS A 41 -0.66 5.53 11.06
CA CYS A 41 0.19 4.86 10.06
C CYS A 41 1.31 3.99 10.66
N ASP A 42 1.51 4.02 11.99
CA ASP A 42 2.52 3.20 12.65
C ASP A 42 2.06 1.73 12.75
N PRO A 43 2.87 0.75 12.32
CA PRO A 43 2.49 -0.66 12.36
C PRO A 43 2.53 -1.27 13.77
N VAL A 44 3.28 -0.67 14.69
CA VAL A 44 3.50 -1.15 16.06
C VAL A 44 2.59 -0.42 17.05
N TRP A 45 2.37 0.87 16.83
CA TRP A 45 1.70 1.75 17.80
C TRP A 45 0.30 2.19 17.35
N ARG A 46 -0.58 2.31 18.33
CA ARG A 46 -1.83 3.05 18.25
C ARG A 46 -1.70 4.26 19.17
N PHE A 47 -2.37 5.34 18.81
CA PHE A 47 -2.37 6.56 19.60
C PHE A 47 -3.76 6.81 20.15
N GLN A 48 -3.86 6.99 21.47
CA GLN A 48 -5.11 7.23 22.18
C GLN A 48 -5.03 8.53 22.97
N ARG A 49 -6.15 9.25 23.06
CA ARG A 49 -6.25 10.49 23.83
C ARG A 49 -6.69 10.17 25.26
N VAL A 50 -6.00 10.72 26.24
CA VAL A 50 -6.35 10.66 27.67
C VAL A 50 -6.27 12.08 28.22
N GLY A 51 -7.42 12.70 28.48
CA GLY A 51 -7.49 14.15 28.73
C GLY A 51 -7.03 14.92 27.50
N ASP A 52 -6.06 15.82 27.67
CA ASP A 52 -5.45 16.59 26.57
C ASP A 52 -4.14 16.01 26.05
N ASP A 53 -3.68 14.90 26.66
CA ASP A 53 -2.45 14.24 26.28
C ASP A 53 -2.71 13.05 25.35
N TRP A 54 -1.74 12.78 24.47
CA TRP A 54 -1.72 11.60 23.61
C TRP A 54 -0.76 10.55 24.16
N TYR A 55 -1.22 9.30 24.17
CA TYR A 55 -0.46 8.14 24.64
C TYR A 55 -0.34 7.10 23.53
N ALA A 56 0.86 6.53 23.39
CA ALA A 56 1.11 5.39 22.54
C ALA A 56 0.78 4.09 23.26
N THR A 57 -0.03 3.25 22.64
CA THR A 57 -0.32 1.88 23.08
C THR A 57 0.13 0.88 22.03
N PRO A 58 0.71 -0.27 22.41
CA PRO A 58 1.04 -1.30 21.45
C PRO A 58 -0.23 -1.76 20.73
N ARG A 59 -0.17 -1.94 19.41
CA ARG A 59 -1.25 -2.58 18.67
C ARG A 59 -1.33 -4.05 19.10
N SER A 60 -2.38 -4.42 19.82
CA SER A 60 -2.71 -5.81 20.09
C SER A 60 -3.25 -6.47 18.82
N GLY A 61 -2.49 -7.41 18.27
CA GLY A 61 -2.80 -8.09 17.02
C GLY A 61 -1.53 -8.65 16.40
N SER A 62 -1.14 -9.84 16.85
CA SER A 62 0.00 -10.57 16.27
C SER A 62 -0.35 -10.97 14.83
N LEU A 63 0.09 -10.18 13.85
CA LEU A 63 0.32 -10.74 12.50
C LEU A 63 1.53 -11.68 12.50
N SER A 64 2.25 -11.81 13.62
CA SER A 64 3.34 -12.77 13.81
C SER A 64 2.87 -14.23 13.74
N LEU A 65 1.56 -14.49 13.76
CA LEU A 65 0.97 -15.80 13.44
C LEU A 65 1.01 -16.12 11.92
N LEU A 66 1.20 -15.13 11.06
CA LEU A 66 1.49 -15.30 9.65
C LEU A 66 3.01 -15.25 9.46
N LYS A 67 3.64 -16.44 9.47
CA LYS A 67 5.06 -16.66 9.15
C LYS A 67 5.47 -16.04 7.79
N PRO A 68 6.77 -16.03 7.51
CA PRO A 68 7.74 -14.97 7.74
C PRO A 68 7.66 -13.84 6.71
N ILE A 69 8.28 -12.70 7.02
CA ILE A 69 8.68 -11.70 6.02
C ILE A 69 9.69 -12.40 5.10
N LEU A 70 9.21 -12.96 3.99
CA LEU A 70 10.10 -13.25 2.88
C LEU A 70 10.76 -11.91 2.51
N PRO A 71 12.09 -11.87 2.30
CA PRO A 71 12.80 -10.66 1.89
C PRO A 71 12.15 -9.99 0.67
N GLU A 72 11.37 -10.75 -0.10
CA GLU A 72 10.72 -10.35 -1.33
C GLU A 72 9.27 -10.85 -1.37
N TRP A 73 8.41 -10.34 -0.49
CA TRP A 73 6.96 -10.62 -0.50
C TRP A 73 6.32 -10.35 -1.88
N TRP A 74 6.92 -9.48 -2.69
CA TRP A 74 6.50 -9.17 -4.04
C TRP A 74 6.74 -10.32 -5.05
N ARG A 75 7.62 -11.30 -4.77
CA ARG A 75 7.84 -12.47 -5.63
C ARG A 75 6.69 -13.48 -5.60
N THR A 76 5.87 -13.47 -4.55
CA THR A 76 4.66 -14.31 -4.49
C THR A 76 3.49 -13.75 -5.29
N VAL A 77 3.56 -12.47 -5.67
CA VAL A 77 2.62 -11.89 -6.62
C VAL A 77 3.01 -12.42 -8.00
N ARG A 78 2.32 -13.46 -8.48
CA ARG A 78 2.53 -13.96 -9.85
C ARG A 78 2.42 -12.78 -10.79
N HIS A 79 3.44 -12.59 -11.62
CA HIS A 79 3.40 -11.66 -12.73
C HIS A 79 2.11 -11.90 -13.50
N MET A 80 1.23 -10.89 -13.49
CA MET A 80 0.17 -10.79 -14.47
C MET A 80 0.89 -10.53 -15.78
N ASN A 81 1.27 -11.61 -16.48
CA ASN A 81 1.87 -11.53 -17.80
C ASN A 81 0.96 -10.64 -18.64
N MET A 82 1.45 -9.45 -18.99
CA MET A 82 0.95 -8.73 -20.15
C MET A 82 1.42 -9.49 -21.40
N ASP A 83 0.93 -10.72 -21.58
CA ASP A 83 0.87 -11.33 -22.89
C ASP A 83 -0.36 -10.76 -23.61
N ASP A 84 -0.35 -9.43 -23.81
CA ASP A 84 -1.25 -8.76 -24.75
C ASP A 84 -0.65 -8.85 -26.15
N GLY A 85 -0.33 -10.09 -26.53
CA GLY A 85 0.35 -10.47 -27.75
C GLY A 85 -0.31 -11.70 -28.32
N THR A 86 -1.56 -11.56 -28.76
CA THR A 86 -2.18 -12.58 -29.62
C THR A 86 -1.28 -12.80 -30.84
N PRO A 87 -0.76 -14.02 -31.10
CA PRO A 87 -0.12 -14.29 -32.36
C PRO A 87 -1.21 -14.39 -33.42
N ARG A 88 -1.42 -13.31 -34.20
CA ARG A 88 -2.14 -13.40 -35.47
C ARG A 88 -1.38 -14.35 -36.38
N ALA A 89 -1.82 -15.59 -36.46
CA ALA A 89 -1.34 -16.56 -37.43
C ALA A 89 -1.73 -16.11 -38.86
N ARG A 90 -0.90 -15.28 -39.48
CA ARG A 90 -1.00 -14.96 -40.90
C ARG A 90 -0.38 -16.10 -41.70
N LYS A 91 -1.23 -17.01 -42.19
CA LYS A 91 -0.88 -18.06 -43.16
C LYS A 91 -0.22 -17.42 -44.39
N GLN A 92 1.10 -17.50 -44.48
CA GLN A 92 1.84 -17.16 -45.69
C GLN A 92 1.83 -18.41 -46.59
N ARG A 93 0.80 -18.52 -47.43
CA ARG A 93 0.78 -19.44 -48.58
C ARG A 93 1.85 -18.95 -49.56
N GLN A 94 3.09 -19.45 -49.43
CA GLN A 94 4.08 -19.35 -50.50
C GLN A 94 3.88 -20.50 -51.46
N SER A 95 3.30 -20.16 -52.60
CA SER A 95 3.32 -20.94 -53.83
C SER A 95 4.77 -21.17 -54.27
N GLN A 96 5.30 -22.37 -54.01
CA GLN A 96 6.54 -22.82 -54.64
C GLN A 96 6.22 -23.37 -56.03
N GLY A 97 6.53 -22.58 -57.05
CA GLY A 97 6.78 -23.10 -58.39
C GLY A 97 8.17 -23.74 -58.40
N ARG A 98 8.24 -25.03 -58.72
CA ARG A 98 9.50 -25.74 -58.99
C ARG A 98 9.30 -26.56 -60.27
N GLY A 99 9.79 -26.01 -61.39
CA GLY A 99 10.04 -26.78 -62.61
C GLY A 99 11.36 -27.56 -62.50
N PRO A 100 11.81 -28.21 -63.58
CA PRO A 100 11.39 -29.56 -63.92
C PRO A 100 12.45 -30.62 -63.60
N ILE A 101 11.99 -31.87 -63.74
CA ILE A 101 12.62 -33.14 -63.44
C ILE A 101 13.65 -33.48 -64.52
N ASP A 102 14.84 -33.92 -64.12
CA ASP A 102 15.83 -34.70 -64.89
C ASP A 102 16.91 -35.14 -63.88
N THR A 103 17.47 -36.36 -63.84
CA THR A 103 17.49 -37.53 -64.71
C THR A 103 17.84 -38.75 -63.84
N ALA A 104 17.37 -39.93 -64.24
CA ALA A 104 17.67 -41.22 -63.63
C ALA A 104 19.09 -41.73 -63.99
N ALA A 105 19.66 -42.49 -63.04
CA ALA A 105 20.67 -43.56 -63.16
C ALA A 105 21.92 -43.36 -64.04
#